data_AF-A0A800AR19-F1
#
_entry.id   AF-A0A800AR19-F1
#
_cell.length_a   1.000
_cell.length_b   1.000
_cell.length_c   1.000
_cell.angle_alpha   90.00
_cell.angle_beta   90.00
_cell.angle_gamma   90.00
#
_symmetry.space_group_name_H-M   'P 1'
#
loop_
_entity.id
_entity.type
_entity.pdbx_description
1 polymer ?
#
loop_
_entity_poly.entity_id
_entity_poly.type
_entity_poly.pdbx_seq_one_letter_code
_entity_poly.pdbx_strand_id
1 'polypeptide(L)'
;MNNNNIKIARLSSDAERIGTIGSPSSTGELSLDIMGTAVKKKLVGELVFFEFSQDGKPHYALGQITEVQLKNIWLEDPTMRSLARQ
;
A
#
# COMPACT_ATOMS: atom_id res chain seq x y z
N MET A 1 4.65 5.76 -28.29
CA MET A 1 3.98 5.24 -27.08
C MET A 1 2.52 4.94 -27.43
N ASN A 2 2.02 3.74 -27.16
CA ASN A 2 0.64 3.34 -27.51
C ASN A 2 -0.41 4.15 -26.72
N ASN A 3 -1.54 4.50 -27.37
CA ASN A 3 -2.63 5.30 -26.79
C ASN A 3 -3.23 4.73 -25.48
N ASN A 4 -3.18 3.41 -25.27
CA ASN A 4 -3.70 2.78 -24.05
C ASN A 4 -2.82 3.06 -22.83
N ASN A 5 -1.50 3.12 -23.00
CA ASN A 5 -0.57 3.41 -21.91
C ASN A 5 -0.77 4.84 -21.38
N ILE A 6 -1.13 5.77 -22.27
CA ILE A 6 -1.44 7.16 -21.91
C ILE A 6 -2.69 7.22 -21.03
N LYS A 7 -3.69 6.37 -21.27
CA LYS A 7 -4.91 6.31 -20.45
C LYS A 7 -4.64 5.78 -19.04
N ILE A 8 -3.89 4.69 -18.93
CA ILE A 8 -3.54 4.13 -17.61
C ILE A 8 -2.64 5.08 -16.81
N ALA A 9 -1.67 5.74 -17.46
CA ALA A 9 -0.84 6.74 -16.81
C ALA A 9 -1.67 7.91 -16.25
N ARG A 10 -2.73 8.34 -16.95
CA ARG A 10 -3.66 9.36 -16.43
C ARG A 10 -4.50 8.86 -15.26
N LEU A 11 -5.00 7.62 -15.32
CA LEU A 11 -5.68 7.01 -14.17
C LEU A 11 -4.73 6.92 -12.96
N SER A 12 -3.45 6.65 -13.19
CA SER A 12 -2.41 6.66 -12.16
C SER A 12 -2.20 8.04 -11.54
N SER A 13 -2.20 9.10 -12.35
CA SER A 13 -2.04 10.47 -11.84
C SER A 13 -3.26 10.98 -11.08
N ASP A 14 -4.46 10.56 -11.48
CA ASP A 14 -5.72 11.02 -10.90
C ASP A 14 -6.10 10.20 -9.64
N ALA A 15 -5.50 9.03 -9.47
CA ALA A 15 -5.73 8.18 -8.32
C ALA A 15 -5.15 8.78 -7.03
N GLU A 16 -5.88 8.59 -5.95
CA GLU A 16 -5.43 9.04 -4.64
C GLU A 16 -4.40 8.08 -4.05
N ARG A 17 -3.30 8.64 -3.55
CA ARG A 17 -2.30 7.87 -2.79
C ARG A 17 -2.79 7.65 -1.37
N ILE A 18 -3.02 6.38 -1.01
CA ILE A 18 -3.52 5.98 0.31
C ILE A 18 -2.45 5.40 1.24
N GLY A 19 -1.29 5.02 0.71
CA GLY A 19 -0.30 4.26 1.45
C GLY A 19 0.99 3.99 0.67
N THR A 20 1.90 3.27 1.31
CA THR A 20 3.11 2.69 0.71
C THR A 20 3.12 1.18 0.92
N ILE A 21 3.75 0.43 0.02
CA ILE A 21 3.94 -1.01 0.20
C ILE A 21 4.91 -1.23 1.36
N GLY A 22 4.48 -2.04 2.33
CA GLY A 22 5.25 -2.45 3.49
C GLY A 22 5.71 -3.90 3.39
N SER A 23 6.33 -4.38 4.46
CA SER A 23 6.79 -5.76 4.62
C SER A 23 6.13 -6.43 5.83
N PRO A 24 5.87 -7.75 5.79
CA PRO A 24 6.16 -8.71 4.71
C PRO A 24 5.14 -8.62 3.56
N SER A 25 5.58 -8.95 2.35
CA SER A 25 4.78 -8.88 1.12
C SER A 25 5.20 -9.99 0.15
N SER A 26 4.27 -10.46 -0.67
CA SER A 26 4.45 -11.48 -1.70
C SER A 26 3.71 -11.09 -2.99
N THR A 27 3.77 -11.91 -4.03
CA THR A 27 3.00 -11.67 -5.27
C THR A 27 1.50 -11.85 -5.10
N GLY A 28 1.04 -12.60 -4.08
CA GLY A 28 -0.37 -12.85 -3.82
C GLY A 28 -0.99 -12.00 -2.71
N GLU A 29 -0.17 -11.45 -1.82
CA GLU A 29 -0.61 -10.67 -0.67
C GLU A 29 0.41 -9.57 -0.36
N LEU A 30 -0.07 -8.33 -0.21
CA LEU A 30 0.76 -7.16 0.04
C LEU A 30 0.34 -6.46 1.32
N SER A 31 1.32 -6.14 2.15
CA SER A 31 1.12 -5.24 3.28
C SER A 31 1.21 -3.79 2.82
N LEU A 32 0.35 -2.93 3.36
CA LEU A 32 0.32 -1.49 3.09
C LEU A 32 0.41 -0.70 4.39
N ASP A 33 1.34 0.25 4.45
CA ASP A 33 1.36 1.26 5.49
C ASP A 33 0.47 2.43 5.06
N ILE A 34 -0.64 2.62 5.79
CA ILE A 34 -1.67 3.61 5.45
C ILE A 34 -1.20 5.02 5.84
N MET A 35 -1.31 5.95 4.91
CA MET A 35 -0.99 7.35 5.15
C MET A 35 -1.99 7.99 6.12
N GLY A 36 -1.51 8.89 6.98
CA GLY A 36 -2.35 9.64 7.93
C GLY A 36 -3.53 10.38 7.28
N THR A 37 -3.40 10.80 6.02
CA THR A 37 -4.47 11.44 5.24
C THR A 37 -5.59 10.47 4.83
N ALA A 38 -5.30 9.18 4.76
CA ALA A 38 -6.22 8.13 4.32
C ALA A 38 -6.93 7.40 5.48
N VAL A 39 -6.52 7.61 6.73
CA VAL A 39 -7.06 6.87 7.91
C VAL A 39 -8.56 7.06 8.16
N LYS A 40 -9.15 8.14 7.64
CA LYS A 40 -10.59 8.43 7.79
C LYS A 40 -11.45 7.81 6.70
N LYS A 41 -10.83 7.15 5.71
CA LYS A 41 -11.54 6.58 4.57
C LYS A 41 -12.01 5.17 4.89
N LYS A 42 -13.07 4.75 4.19
CA LYS A 42 -13.43 3.34 4.12
C LYS A 42 -12.41 2.65 3.21
N LEU A 43 -11.55 1.81 3.79
CA LEU A 43 -10.49 1.13 3.05
C LEU A 43 -10.85 -0.32 2.75
N VAL A 44 -11.40 -1.05 3.72
CA VAL A 44 -11.79 -2.45 3.52
C VAL A 44 -12.84 -2.56 2.42
N GLY A 45 -12.55 -3.41 1.44
CA GLY A 45 -13.36 -3.65 0.25
C GLY A 45 -13.01 -2.76 -0.94
N GLU A 46 -12.20 -1.72 -0.77
CA GLU A 46 -11.79 -0.84 -1.86
C GLU A 46 -10.72 -1.49 -2.74
N LEU A 47 -10.80 -1.17 -4.04
CA LEU A 47 -9.79 -1.56 -5.01
C LEU A 47 -8.61 -0.60 -4.96
N VAL A 48 -7.42 -1.18 -4.97
CA VAL A 48 -6.15 -0.46 -5.00
C VAL A 48 -5.32 -1.00 -6.15
N PHE A 49 -4.45 -0.15 -6.67
CA PHE A 49 -3.44 -0.59 -7.61
C PHE A 49 -2.10 0.06 -7.29
N PHE A 50 -1.04 -0.57 -7.79
CA PHE A 50 0.27 0.06 -7.82
C PHE A 50 0.98 -0.29 -9.12
N GLU A 51 1.81 0.65 -9.55
CA GLU A 51 2.69 0.49 -10.70
C GLU A 51 4.05 -0.02 -10.24
N PHE A 52 4.60 -0.99 -10.97
CA PHE A 52 5.96 -1.50 -10.76
C PHE A 52 6.61 -1.81 -12.11
N SER A 53 7.94 -1.89 -12.13
CA SER A 53 8.69 -2.25 -13.34
C SER A 53 9.07 -3.72 -13.30
N GLN A 54 8.78 -4.45 -14.36
CA GLN A 54 9.22 -5.83 -14.55
C GLN A 54 9.66 -6.01 -16.01
N ASP A 55 10.82 -6.64 -16.21
CA ASP A 55 11.44 -6.83 -17.53
C ASP A 55 11.57 -5.53 -18.36
N GLY A 56 11.83 -4.41 -17.66
CA GLY A 56 11.94 -3.08 -18.26
C GLY A 56 10.62 -2.48 -18.76
N LYS A 57 9.47 -3.06 -18.38
CA LYS A 57 8.14 -2.61 -18.77
C LYS A 57 7.30 -2.22 -17.55
N PRO A 58 6.47 -1.17 -17.64
CA PRO A 58 5.53 -0.83 -16.59
C PRO A 58 4.45 -1.91 -16.49
N HIS A 59 4.22 -2.39 -15.26
CA HIS A 59 3.19 -3.33 -14.88
C HIS A 59 2.32 -2.71 -13.80
N TYR A 60 1.07 -3.14 -13.76
CA TYR A 60 0.10 -2.67 -12.78
C TYR A 60 -0.50 -3.89 -12.08
N ALA A 61 -0.37 -3.92 -10.76
CA ALA A 61 -1.07 -4.91 -9.95
C ALA A 61 -2.31 -4.26 -9.36
N LEU A 62 -3.41 -5.00 -9.40
CA LEU A 62 -4.70 -4.62 -8.82
C LEU A 62 -4.98 -5.57 -7.67
N GLY A 63 -5.46 -5.02 -6.56
CA GLY A 63 -5.83 -5.78 -5.37
C GLY A 63 -7.01 -5.15 -4.68
N GLN A 64 -7.56 -5.87 -3.71
CA GLN A 64 -8.59 -5.36 -2.82
C GLN A 64 -8.03 -5.33 -1.41
N ILE A 65 -8.30 -4.25 -0.67
CA ILE A 65 -7.98 -4.20 0.76
C ILE A 65 -8.96 -5.13 1.49
N THR A 66 -8.46 -6.20 2.07
CA THR A 66 -9.26 -7.18 2.82
C THR A 66 -9.33 -6.85 4.31
N GLU A 67 -8.31 -6.19 4.84
CA GLU A 67 -8.18 -5.89 6.27
C GLU A 67 -7.40 -4.57 6.49
N VAL A 68 -7.68 -3.88 7.60
CA VAL A 68 -6.86 -2.77 8.12
C VAL A 68 -6.60 -3.01 9.60
N GLN A 69 -5.33 -3.04 9.98
CA GLN A 69 -4.89 -3.25 11.36
C GLN A 69 -4.13 -2.03 11.87
N LEU A 70 -4.41 -1.60 13.11
CA LEU A 70 -3.57 -0.65 13.83
C LEU A 70 -2.53 -1.43 14.63
N LYS A 71 -1.26 -1.27 14.28
CA LYS A 71 -0.13 -1.90 14.99
C LYS A 71 0.61 -0.87 15.85
N ASN A 72 1.07 -1.30 17.01
CA ASN A 72 1.94 -0.49 17.86
C ASN A 72 3.29 -1.20 18.01
N ILE A 73 4.21 -0.88 17.10
CA ILE A 73 5.55 -1.50 17.03
C ILE A 73 6.33 -1.39 18.35
N TRP A 74 6.12 -0.33 19.13
CA TRP A 74 6.82 -0.10 20.41
C TRP A 74 6.37 -1.07 21.49
N LEU A 75 5.12 -1.50 21.44
CA LEU A 75 4.57 -2.47 22.37
C LEU A 75 4.75 -3.90 21.87
N GLU A 76 4.89 -4.10 20.56
CA GLU A 76 5.05 -5.43 19.95
C GLU A 76 6.50 -5.94 20.05
N ASP A 77 7.51 -5.10 19.85
CA ASP A 77 8.92 -5.50 19.92
C ASP A 77 9.39 -5.64 21.40
N PRO A 78 9.87 -6.82 21.84
CA PRO A 78 10.30 -7.05 23.22
C PRO A 78 11.45 -6.16 23.69
N THR A 79 12.35 -5.77 22.77
CA THR A 79 13.51 -4.91 23.04
C THR A 79 13.05 -3.46 23.25
N MET A 80 12.15 -2.98 22.37
CA MET A 80 11.60 -1.63 22.41
C MET A 80 10.61 -1.42 23.56
N ARG A 81 9.88 -2.48 23.94
CA ARG A 81 8.94 -2.47 25.08
C ARG A 81 9.62 -2.11 26.40
N SER A 82 10.92 -2.38 26.56
CA SER A 82 11.67 -1.99 27.77
C SER A 82 11.95 -0.49 27.83
N LEU A 83 12.11 0.17 26.67
CA LEU A 83 12.39 1.60 26.55
C LEU A 83 11.12 2.44 26.71
N ALA A 84 9.97 1.96 26.21
CA ALA A 84 8.70 2.67 26.30
C ALA A 84 8.05 2.68 27.70
N ARG A 85 8.63 1.95 28.66
CA ARG A 85 8.15 1.86 30.06
C ARG A 85 8.93 2.76 31.05
N GLN A 86 9.98 3.44 30.59
CA GLN A 86 10.65 4.52 31.34
C GLN A 86 10.02 5.87 31.01
#